data_AF-A0A9D5JS77-F1
#
_entry.id   AF-A0A9D5JS77-F1
#
_cell.length_a   1.000
_cell.length_b   1.000
_cell.length_c   1.000
_cell.angle_alpha   90.00
_cell.angle_beta   90.00
_cell.angle_gamma   90.00
#
_symmetry.space_group_name_H-M   'P 1'
#
loop_
_entity.id
_entity.type
_entity.pdbx_description
1 polymer ?
#
loop_
_entity_poly.entity_id
_entity_poly.type
_entity_poly.pdbx_seq_one_letter_code
_entity_poly.pdbx_strand_id
1 'polypeptide(L)'
;MRRDRRGEMDSKPTSASFARYERLTRHSEFARVYAHGEKHISSSVILYSFIVCQRPYRRLGVVVSKKVGNAVTRNRCKRVIREIFRTHKAWFPQGADLVVIVRRAMVNKPYQTVEEELCRIFHP
;
A
#
# COMPACT_ATOMS: atom_id res chain seq x y z
N MET A 1 32.90 -11.48 -18.25
CA MET A 1 32.02 -12.49 -18.87
C MET A 1 31.36 -13.29 -17.75
N ARG A 2 30.04 -13.13 -17.56
CA ARG A 2 29.03 -14.01 -16.88
C ARG A 2 29.21 -14.28 -15.37
N ARG A 3 28.26 -13.78 -14.54
CA ARG A 3 27.16 -14.52 -13.84
C ARG A 3 27.71 -15.63 -12.93
N ASP A 4 27.42 -15.76 -11.64
CA ASP A 4 26.14 -15.70 -10.93
C ASP A 4 26.45 -15.83 -9.42
N ARG A 5 25.67 -15.15 -8.56
CA ARG A 5 25.18 -15.69 -7.26
C ARG A 5 24.28 -14.65 -6.57
N ARG A 6 23.07 -14.51 -7.10
CA ARG A 6 21.89 -14.05 -6.33
C ARG A 6 21.16 -15.30 -5.83
N GLY A 7 21.62 -15.85 -4.71
CA GLY A 7 20.73 -16.55 -3.75
C GLY A 7 20.32 -15.48 -2.73
N GLU A 8 19.08 -15.34 -2.30
CA GLU A 8 18.12 -16.37 -1.94
C GLU A 8 16.72 -15.72 -2.00
N MET A 9 15.88 -16.18 -2.91
CA MET A 9 14.45 -15.88 -2.93
C MET A 9 13.72 -17.22 -2.96
N ASP A 10 13.18 -17.66 -1.82
CA ASP A 10 11.77 -18.00 -1.72
C ASP A 10 11.45 -18.58 -0.34
N SER A 11 10.74 -17.79 0.45
CA SER A 11 9.74 -18.31 1.38
C SER A 11 8.55 -17.35 1.36
N LYS A 12 7.84 -17.30 0.22
CA LYS A 12 6.59 -16.54 0.13
C LYS A 12 5.52 -17.31 0.91
N PRO A 13 4.96 -16.78 2.01
CA PRO A 13 3.82 -17.43 2.63
C PRO A 13 2.59 -17.36 1.72
N THR A 14 1.97 -18.53 1.55
CA THR A 14 0.88 -18.92 0.65
C THR A 14 -0.49 -18.32 1.02
N SER A 15 -0.56 -17.07 1.47
CA SER A 15 -1.82 -16.37 1.69
C SER A 15 -1.84 -15.06 0.93
N ALA A 16 -2.61 -15.02 -0.17
CA ALA A 16 -2.81 -13.83 -1.03
C ALA A 16 -3.47 -12.64 -0.31
N SER A 17 -3.77 -12.77 0.99
CA SER A 17 -4.32 -11.73 1.84
C SER A 17 -3.51 -11.63 3.12
N PHE A 18 -3.26 -10.40 3.55
CA PHE A 18 -2.81 -10.09 4.91
C PHE A 18 -3.96 -10.21 5.92
N ALA A 19 -3.64 -10.22 7.22
CA ALA A 19 -4.60 -10.60 8.26
C ALA A 19 -5.75 -9.59 8.40
N ARG A 20 -6.90 -10.05 8.93
CA ARG A 20 -8.10 -9.20 9.06
C ARG A 20 -7.83 -7.94 9.92
N TYR A 21 -6.99 -8.05 10.95
CA TYR A 21 -6.64 -6.94 11.84
C TYR A 21 -5.74 -5.87 11.20
N GLU A 22 -5.09 -6.21 10.08
CA GLU A 22 -4.27 -5.31 9.27
C GLU A 22 -5.11 -4.55 8.21
N ARG A 23 -6.44 -4.72 8.21
CA ARG A 23 -7.35 -3.97 7.33
C ARG A 23 -7.94 -2.79 8.07
N LEU A 24 -7.81 -1.59 7.50
CA LEU A 24 -8.54 -0.40 7.94
C LEU A 24 -9.91 -0.40 7.25
N THR A 25 -10.99 -0.46 8.03
CA THR A 25 -12.34 -0.70 7.47
C THR A 25 -13.41 0.25 7.99
N ARG A 26 -13.25 0.80 9.20
CA ARG A 26 -14.29 1.62 9.82
C ARG A 26 -14.18 3.06 9.34
N HIS A 27 -15.32 3.69 9.05
CA HIS A 27 -15.37 5.08 8.61
C HIS A 27 -14.66 6.04 9.57
N SER A 28 -14.83 5.84 10.88
CA SER A 28 -14.14 6.64 11.92
C SER A 28 -12.62 6.50 11.88
N GLU A 29 -12.10 5.33 11.48
CA GLU A 29 -10.65 5.13 11.30
C GLU A 29 -10.15 5.90 10.07
N PHE A 30 -10.89 5.87 8.96
CA PHE A 30 -10.56 6.69 7.79
C PHE A 30 -10.59 8.19 8.10
N ALA A 31 -11.64 8.65 8.79
CA ALA A 31 -11.77 10.05 9.18
C ALA A 31 -10.60 10.53 10.05
N ARG A 32 -10.17 9.70 11.01
CA ARG A 32 -8.99 10.00 11.85
C ARG A 32 -7.71 10.13 11.02
N VAL A 33 -7.47 9.21 10.09
CA VAL A 33 -6.29 9.26 9.22
C VAL A 33 -6.32 10.50 8.31
N TYR A 34 -7.49 10.92 7.83
CA TYR A 34 -7.60 12.15 7.04
C TYR A 34 -7.41 13.43 7.86
N ALA A 35 -7.84 13.44 9.12
CA ALA A 35 -7.75 14.61 9.99
C ALA A 35 -6.36 14.83 10.59
N HIS A 36 -5.67 13.74 10.97
CA HIS A 36 -4.41 13.81 11.73
C HIS A 36 -3.23 13.13 11.04
N GLY A 37 -3.44 12.48 9.89
CA GLY A 37 -2.38 11.79 9.16
C GLY A 37 -1.56 12.73 8.28
N GLU A 38 -0.29 12.36 8.09
CA GLU A 38 0.59 12.98 7.11
C GLU A 38 0.17 12.59 5.70
N LYS A 39 0.26 13.53 4.77
CA LYS A 39 -0.18 13.36 3.39
C LYS A 39 1.02 13.36 2.45
N HIS A 40 1.17 12.28 1.69
CA HIS A 40 2.16 12.17 0.63
C HIS A 40 1.47 12.03 -0.72
N ILE A 41 1.93 12.80 -1.70
CA ILE A 41 1.33 12.82 -3.03
C ILE A 41 2.35 12.27 -4.02
N SER A 42 1.96 11.21 -4.72
CA SER A 42 2.64 10.72 -5.90
C SER A 42 1.77 10.88 -7.14
N SER A 43 2.35 10.60 -8.30
CA SER A 43 1.62 10.58 -9.56
C SER A 43 0.52 9.52 -9.56
N SER A 44 0.78 8.30 -9.05
CA SER A 44 -0.18 7.18 -9.07
C SER A 44 -1.12 7.14 -7.87
N VAL A 45 -0.68 7.65 -6.72
CA VAL A 45 -1.39 7.48 -5.44
C VAL A 45 -1.29 8.74 -4.59
N ILE A 46 -2.30 8.93 -3.74
CA ILE A 46 -2.22 9.81 -2.57
C ILE A 46 -2.21 8.90 -1.36
N LEU A 47 -1.21 9.04 -0.51
CA LEU A 47 -1.09 8.28 0.73
C LEU A 47 -1.38 9.21 1.90
N TYR A 48 -2.18 8.72 2.84
CA TYR A 48 -2.23 9.24 4.19
C TYR A 48 -1.66 8.21 5.16
N SER A 49 -0.84 8.66 6.10
CA SER A 49 -0.26 7.82 7.15
C SER A 49 -0.47 8.46 8.51
N PHE A 50 -1.00 7.68 9.45
CA PHE A 50 -1.17 8.12 10.84
C PHE A 50 -0.60 7.06 11.77
N ILE A 51 0.31 7.45 12.67
CA ILE A 51 0.93 6.52 13.61
C ILE A 51 0.08 6.43 14.86
N VAL A 52 -0.38 5.21 15.18
CA VAL A 52 -1.06 4.93 16.44
C VAL A 52 -0.06 4.29 17.40
N CYS A 53 0.24 4.99 18.49
CA CYS A 53 1.13 4.49 19.54
C CYS A 53 0.65 3.12 20.08
N GLN A 54 1.60 2.28 20.48
CA GLN A 54 1.36 0.97 21.12
C GLN A 54 0.59 -0.06 20.26
N ARG A 55 0.47 0.14 18.95
CA ARG A 55 -0.15 -0.86 18.05
C ARG A 55 0.92 -1.77 17.42
N PRO A 56 0.90 -3.09 17.66
CA PRO A 56 1.91 -4.03 17.15
C PRO A 56 1.68 -4.45 15.69
N TYR A 57 0.76 -3.83 14.97
CA TYR A 57 0.50 -4.12 13.57
C TYR A 57 0.23 -2.86 12.75
N ARG A 58 0.42 -2.98 11.43
CA ARG A 58 0.14 -1.95 10.43
C ARG A 58 -1.23 -2.20 9.83
N ARG A 59 -1.97 -1.15 9.50
CA ARG A 59 -3.26 -1.27 8.83
C ARG A 59 -3.26 -0.58 7.49
N LEU A 60 -3.95 -1.18 6.53
CA LEU A 60 -4.12 -0.63 5.18
C LEU A 60 -5.60 -0.46 4.85
N GLY A 61 -5.97 0.74 4.45
CA GLY A 61 -7.17 1.08 3.71
C GLY A 61 -6.82 1.44 2.27
N VAL A 62 -7.51 0.85 1.28
CA VAL A 62 -7.33 1.20 -0.13
C VAL A 62 -8.62 1.77 -0.69
N VAL A 63 -8.56 3.02 -1.14
CA VAL A 63 -9.68 3.76 -1.71
C VAL A 63 -9.47 3.91 -3.21
N VAL A 64 -10.45 3.46 -4.00
CA VAL A 64 -10.44 3.61 -5.45
C VAL A 64 -11.76 4.18 -5.90
N SER A 65 -11.74 5.42 -6.39
CA SER A 65 -12.93 6.13 -6.89
C SER A 65 -13.54 5.41 -8.10
N LYS A 66 -14.86 5.56 -8.30
CA LYS A 66 -15.56 5.16 -9.54
C LYS A 66 -14.94 5.81 -10.79
N LYS A 67 -14.34 7.01 -10.65
CA LYS A 67 -13.68 7.75 -11.73
C LYS A 67 -12.40 7.10 -12.27
N VAL A 68 -11.83 6.13 -11.54
CA VAL A 68 -10.58 5.45 -11.95
C VAL A 68 -10.83 4.45 -13.09
N GLY A 69 -12.00 3.83 -13.14
CA GLY A 69 -12.36 2.88 -14.19
C GLY A 69 -13.40 1.84 -13.74
N ASN A 70 -13.58 0.82 -14.56
CA ASN A 70 -14.53 -0.26 -14.31
C ASN A 70 -14.14 -1.13 -13.08
N ALA A 71 -14.98 -2.10 -12.73
CA ALA A 71 -14.73 -2.98 -11.58
C ALA A 71 -13.39 -3.75 -11.69
N VAL A 72 -13.03 -4.22 -12.88
CA VAL A 72 -11.81 -4.99 -13.14
C VAL A 72 -10.57 -4.13 -12.90
N THR A 73 -10.52 -2.93 -13.48
CA THR A 73 -9.42 -1.98 -13.31
C THR A 73 -9.25 -1.60 -11.84
N ARG A 74 -10.35 -1.27 -11.14
CA ARG A 74 -10.30 -0.94 -9.71
C ARG A 74 -9.81 -2.11 -8.87
N ASN A 75 -10.24 -3.33 -9.18
CA ASN A 75 -9.79 -4.53 -8.49
C ASN A 75 -8.32 -4.83 -8.73
N ARG A 76 -7.81 -4.63 -9.96
CA ARG A 76 -6.38 -4.71 -10.27
C ARG A 76 -5.59 -3.73 -9.42
N CYS A 77 -5.97 -2.45 -9.39
CA CYS A 77 -5.27 -1.45 -8.59
C CYS A 77 -5.25 -1.82 -7.10
N LYS A 78 -6.39 -2.25 -6.54
CA LYS A 78 -6.43 -2.71 -5.15
C LYS A 78 -5.52 -3.91 -4.89
N ARG A 79 -5.44 -4.86 -5.84
CA ARG A 79 -4.52 -6.02 -5.71
C ARG A 79 -3.07 -5.58 -5.68
N VAL A 80 -2.66 -4.70 -6.59
CA VAL A 80 -1.29 -4.16 -6.64
C VAL A 80 -0.91 -3.48 -5.32
N ILE A 81 -1.74 -2.56 -4.82
CA ILE A 81 -1.43 -1.86 -3.55
C ILE A 81 -1.36 -2.83 -2.36
N ARG A 82 -2.27 -3.81 -2.29
CA ARG A 82 -2.25 -4.80 -1.22
C ARG A 82 -1.03 -5.70 -1.28
N GLU A 83 -0.58 -6.03 -2.48
CA GLU A 83 0.60 -6.85 -2.69
C GLU A 83 1.87 -6.10 -2.28
N ILE A 84 2.01 -4.83 -2.67
CA ILE A 84 3.14 -4.00 -2.23
C ILE A 84 3.17 -3.91 -0.70
N PHE A 85 2.02 -3.65 -0.07
CA PHE A 85 1.91 -3.63 1.39
C PHE A 85 2.28 -4.97 2.04
N ARG A 86 1.84 -6.09 1.45
CA ARG A 86 2.10 -7.45 1.98
C ARG A 86 3.59 -7.79 1.90
N THR A 87 4.25 -7.46 0.79
CA THR A 87 5.66 -7.77 0.55
C THR A 87 6.59 -6.82 1.30
N HIS A 88 6.19 -5.56 1.47
CA HIS A 88 7.04 -4.50 2.01
C HIS A 88 6.53 -3.92 3.34
N LYS A 89 5.98 -4.77 4.21
CA LYS A 89 5.47 -4.32 5.53
C LYS A 89 6.50 -3.51 6.34
N ALA A 90 7.78 -3.85 6.20
CA ALA A 90 8.88 -3.20 6.91
C ALA A 90 9.11 -1.73 6.51
N TRP A 91 8.68 -1.31 5.31
CA TRP A 91 8.77 0.09 4.88
C TRP A 91 7.88 1.02 5.70
N PHE A 92 6.82 0.48 6.29
CA PHE A 92 5.85 1.26 7.02
C PHE A 92 6.18 1.24 8.52
N PRO A 93 6.09 2.39 9.21
CA PRO A 93 6.27 2.44 10.65
C PRO A 93 5.34 1.48 11.40
N GLN A 94 5.84 0.97 12.53
CA GLN A 94 5.07 0.13 13.42
C GLN A 94 3.85 0.93 13.95
N GLY A 95 2.66 0.33 13.91
CA GLY A 95 1.42 0.99 14.36
C GLY A 95 0.81 1.98 13.37
N ALA A 96 1.32 2.06 12.14
CA ALA A 96 0.76 2.95 11.12
C ALA A 96 -0.61 2.48 10.61
N ASP A 97 -1.58 3.40 10.61
CA ASP A 97 -2.81 3.35 9.84
C ASP A 97 -2.56 4.06 8.50
N LEU A 98 -2.58 3.31 7.40
CA LEU A 98 -2.31 3.80 6.06
C LEU A 98 -3.60 3.85 5.24
N VAL A 99 -3.85 4.97 4.59
CA VAL A 99 -4.94 5.10 3.60
C VAL A 99 -4.35 5.47 2.25
N VAL A 100 -4.43 4.55 1.30
CA VAL A 100 -3.96 4.75 -0.08
C VAL A 100 -5.15 5.06 -0.97
N ILE A 101 -5.18 6.27 -1.53
CA ILE A 101 -6.13 6.68 -2.54
C ILE A 101 -5.48 6.52 -3.91
N VAL A 102 -6.06 5.65 -4.73
CA VAL A 102 -5.57 5.39 -6.10
C VAL A 102 -6.02 6.51 -7.04
N ARG A 103 -5.08 7.11 -7.77
CA ARG A 103 -5.34 8.07 -8.84
C ARG A 103 -5.49 7.35 -10.18
N ARG A 104 -6.18 8.00 -11.14
CA ARG A 104 -6.35 7.48 -12.51
C ARG A 104 -5.02 7.19 -13.20
N ALA A 105 -3.95 7.93 -12.88
CA ALA A 105 -2.61 7.72 -13.43
C ALA A 105 -1.96 6.38 -13.02
N MET A 106 -2.47 5.68 -12.00
CA MET A 106 -2.03 4.31 -11.69
C MET A 106 -2.53 3.28 -12.70
N VAL A 107 -3.62 3.59 -13.42
CA VAL A 107 -4.22 2.66 -14.38
C VAL A 107 -3.18 2.33 -15.45
N ASN A 108 -3.05 1.04 -15.76
CA ASN A 108 -2.06 0.48 -16.69
C ASN A 108 -0.59 0.67 -16.32
N LYS A 109 -0.25 1.25 -15.16
CA LYS A 109 1.14 1.25 -14.70
C LYS A 109 1.61 -0.17 -14.34
N PRO A 110 2.89 -0.49 -14.61
CA PRO A 110 3.55 -1.66 -14.10
C PRO A 110 3.56 -1.68 -12.57
N TYR A 111 3.64 -2.87 -11.98
CA TYR A 111 3.73 -3.06 -10.54
C TYR A 111 4.96 -2.32 -9.97
N GLN A 112 6.11 -2.48 -10.63
CA GLN A 112 7.41 -1.94 -10.21
C GLN A 112 7.37 -0.42 -10.09
N THR A 113 6.75 0.27 -11.05
CA THR A 113 6.63 1.74 -11.00
C THR A 113 5.85 2.22 -9.77
N VAL A 114 4.79 1.50 -9.40
CA VAL A 114 3.98 1.87 -8.21
C VAL A 114 4.73 1.53 -6.92
N GLU A 115 5.46 0.42 -6.92
CA GLU A 115 6.32 0.01 -5.81
C GLU A 115 7.44 1.02 -5.54
N GLU A 116 8.16 1.45 -6.58
CA GLU A 116 9.21 2.47 -6.50
C GLU A 116 8.66 3.84 -6.06
N GLU A 117 7.47 4.22 -6.53
CA GLU A 117 6.79 5.43 -6.06
C GLU A 117 6.45 5.36 -4.58
N LEU A 118 5.97 4.21 -4.08
CA LEU A 118 5.70 4.03 -2.66
C LEU A 118 6.99 3.96 -1.83
N CYS A 119 8.02 3.27 -2.32
CA CYS A 119 9.32 3.18 -1.65
C CYS A 119 9.90 4.57 -1.37
N ARG A 120 9.91 5.44 -2.40
CA ARG A 120 10.37 6.84 -2.30
C ARG A 120 9.61 7.70 -1.30
N ILE A 121 8.35 7.37 -1.01
CA ILE A 121 7.57 8.11 -0.03
C ILE A 121 8.06 7.82 1.40
N PHE A 122 8.46 6.58 1.68
CA PHE A 122 8.88 6.15 3.03
C PHE A 122 10.40 6.15 3.24
N HIS A 123 11.18 6.17 2.16
CA HIS A 123 12.64 6.29 2.17
C HIS A 123 13.03 7.48 1.29
N PRO A 124 12.81 8.72 1.76
CA PRO A 124 13.27 9.91 1.08
C PRO A 124 14.81 10.02 1.06
#